data_AF-A0A821IX94-F1
#
_entry.id   AF-A0A821IX94-F1
#
_cell.length_a   1.000
_cell.length_b   1.000
_cell.length_c   1.000
_cell.angle_alpha   90.00
_cell.angle_beta   90.00
_cell.angle_gamma   90.00
#
_symmetry.space_group_name_H-M   'P 1'
#
loop_
_entity.id
_entity.type
_entity.pdbx_description
1 polymer ?
#
loop_
_entity_poly.entity_id
_entity_poly.type
_entity_poly.pdbx_seq_one_letter_code
_entity_poly.pdbx_strand_id
1 'polypeptide(L)'
;MWESCSTIVFARLKQQIIIIIIQLAALKLLYAWRDKIAREEDESTRHVYVLPDLLLIHLAELLLKDPQGIRACCKLVPELVEKNLEEIHRLLIQAIEKPLVVLRYLLFITNNVNN
;
A
#
# COMPACT_ATOMS: atom_id res chain seq x y z
N MET A 1 18.56 19.84 -27.33
CA MET A 1 17.22 19.28 -27.62
C MET A 1 17.08 17.80 -27.19
N TRP A 2 18.15 17.01 -27.13
CA TRP A 2 18.13 15.59 -26.76
C TRP A 2 18.17 15.32 -25.23
N GLU A 3 18.65 16.26 -24.42
CA GLU A 3 18.76 16.10 -22.96
C GLU A 3 17.43 16.22 -22.19
N SER A 4 16.46 16.96 -22.74
CA SER A 4 15.13 17.15 -22.13
C SER A 4 14.24 15.91 -22.23
N CYS A 5 14.48 15.02 -23.20
CA CYS A 5 13.73 13.78 -23.36
C CYS A 5 14.13 12.74 -22.31
N SER A 6 15.41 12.75 -21.90
CA SER A 6 15.96 11.88 -20.85
C SER A 6 15.34 12.20 -19.48
N THR A 7 15.23 13.47 -19.12
CA THR A 7 14.73 13.91 -17.80
C THR A 7 13.27 13.52 -17.54
N ILE A 8 12.42 13.55 -18.57
CA ILE A 8 11.00 13.16 -18.45
C ILE A 8 10.87 11.65 -18.24
N VAL A 9 11.66 10.85 -18.98
CA VAL A 9 11.67 9.38 -18.82
C VAL A 9 12.18 8.98 -17.43
N PHE A 10 13.26 9.60 -16.97
CA PHE A 10 13.80 9.37 -15.62
C PHE A 10 12.82 9.81 -14.51
N ALA A 11 12.13 10.94 -14.66
CA ALA A 11 11.12 11.38 -13.71
C ALA A 11 9.95 10.39 -13.60
N ARG A 12 9.51 9.85 -14.74
CA ARG A 12 8.41 8.87 -14.80
C ARG A 12 8.79 7.52 -14.18
N LEU A 13 9.99 7.01 -14.47
CA LEU A 13 10.51 5.78 -13.86
C LEU A 13 10.67 5.92 -12.35
N LYS A 14 11.21 7.06 -11.90
CA LYS A 14 11.35 7.38 -10.48
C LYS A 14 9.99 7.39 -9.77
N GLN A 15 8.98 8.00 -10.39
CA GLN A 15 7.63 8.05 -9.84
C GLN A 15 6.98 6.65 -9.77
N GLN A 16 7.16 5.82 -10.79
CA GLN A 16 6.64 4.45 -10.80
C GLN A 16 7.26 3.57 -9.72
N ILE A 17 8.58 3.66 -9.51
CA ILE A 17 9.29 2.91 -8.45
C ILE A 17 8.78 3.30 -7.06
N ILE A 18 8.53 4.60 -6.82
CA ILE A 18 8.01 5.09 -5.54
C ILE A 18 6.63 4.48 -5.24
N ILE A 19 5.75 4.44 -6.25
CA ILE A 19 4.41 3.85 -6.12
C ILE A 19 4.52 2.35 -5.79
N ILE A 20 5.37 1.61 -6.50
CA ILE A 20 5.60 0.18 -6.25
C ILE A 20 6.08 -0.08 -4.82
N ILE A 21 7.00 0.74 -4.30
CA ILE A 21 7.50 0.61 -2.93
C ILE A 21 6.37 0.86 -1.91
N ILE A 22 5.51 1.86 -2.15
CA ILE A 22 4.36 2.14 -1.30
C ILE A 22 3.35 0.97 -1.33
N GLN A 23 3.05 0.46 -2.52
CA GLN A 23 2.13 -0.68 -2.71
C GLN A 23 2.65 -1.93 -1.98
N LEU A 24 3.95 -2.25 -2.09
CA LEU A 24 4.56 -3.37 -1.37
C LEU A 24 4.53 -3.17 0.15
N ALA A 25 4.74 -1.95 0.64
CA ALA A 25 4.63 -1.63 2.06
C ALA A 25 3.19 -1.80 2.57
N ALA A 26 2.20 -1.32 1.81
CA ALA A 26 0.78 -1.49 2.09
C ALA A 26 0.41 -2.97 2.13
N LEU A 27 0.82 -3.72 1.11
CA LEU A 27 0.62 -5.16 1.02
C LEU A 27 1.16 -5.86 2.28
N LYS A 28 2.40 -5.56 2.70
CA LYS A 28 3.01 -6.15 3.90
C LYS A 28 2.22 -5.88 5.17
N LEU A 29 1.74 -4.65 5.37
CA LEU A 29 0.92 -4.30 6.54
C LEU A 29 -0.44 -5.00 6.52
N LEU A 30 -1.09 -5.07 5.36
CA LEU A 30 -2.37 -5.76 5.18
C LEU A 30 -2.24 -7.28 5.43
N TYR A 31 -1.16 -7.91 4.95
CA TYR A 31 -0.89 -9.33 5.25
C TYR A 31 -0.69 -9.57 6.74
N ALA A 32 0.04 -8.69 7.43
CA ALA A 32 0.24 -8.79 8.88
C ALA A 32 -1.08 -8.59 9.66
N TRP A 33 -1.91 -7.65 9.23
CA TRP A 33 -3.23 -7.44 9.81
C TRP A 33 -4.15 -8.65 9.61
N ARG A 34 -4.16 -9.23 8.40
CA ARG A 34 -4.93 -10.45 8.12
C ARG A 34 -4.50 -11.61 9.00
N ASP A 35 -3.19 -11.80 9.19
CA ASP A 35 -2.64 -12.86 10.05
C ASP A 35 -2.98 -12.63 11.54
N LYS A 36 -3.03 -11.37 11.99
CA LYS A 36 -3.49 -10.99 13.33
C LYS A 36 -4.98 -11.34 13.53
N ILE A 37 -5.86 -10.87 12.65
CA ILE A 37 -7.30 -11.10 12.76
C ILE A 37 -7.64 -12.59 12.66
N ALA A 38 -6.98 -13.33 11.76
CA ALA A 38 -7.17 -14.78 11.66
C ALA A 38 -6.84 -15.50 12.98
N ARG A 39 -5.80 -15.06 13.70
CA ARG A 39 -5.48 -15.61 15.03
C ARG A 39 -6.46 -15.17 16.12
N GLU A 40 -6.96 -13.94 16.07
CA GLU A 40 -7.89 -13.41 17.06
C GLU A 40 -9.27 -14.09 16.99
N GLU A 41 -9.73 -14.43 15.78
CA GLU A 41 -11.02 -15.08 15.54
C GLU A 41 -10.94 -16.62 15.55
N ASP A 42 -9.77 -17.22 15.80
CA ASP A 42 -9.49 -18.68 15.69
C ASP A 42 -9.86 -19.30 14.33
N GLU A 43 -9.74 -18.50 13.27
CA GLU A 43 -10.13 -18.85 11.91
C GLU A 43 -8.90 -18.97 11.00
N SER A 44 -8.92 -19.90 10.04
CA SER A 44 -7.83 -20.06 9.08
C SER A 44 -7.61 -18.78 8.25
N THR A 45 -6.35 -18.33 8.11
CA THR A 45 -5.93 -17.20 7.26
C THR A 45 -6.36 -17.29 5.78
N ARG A 46 -6.73 -18.51 5.32
CA ARG A 46 -7.20 -18.81 3.97
C ARG A 46 -8.71 -18.59 3.80
N HIS A 47 -9.49 -18.42 4.87
CA HIS A 47 -10.94 -18.29 4.74
C HIS A 47 -11.34 -16.99 4.05
N VAL A 48 -12.28 -17.13 3.10
CA VAL A 48 -12.98 -16.09 2.33
C VAL A 48 -13.63 -15.01 3.24
N TYR A 49 -13.76 -15.29 4.54
CA TYR A 49 -14.36 -14.43 5.55
C TYR A 49 -13.48 -13.29 6.06
N VAL A 50 -12.14 -13.43 6.06
CA VAL A 50 -11.26 -12.38 6.59
C VAL A 50 -10.92 -11.36 5.51
N LEU A 51 -10.22 -11.78 4.44
CA LEU A 51 -9.92 -10.95 3.28
C LEU A 51 -9.30 -11.81 2.14
N PRO A 52 -9.97 -11.99 1.00
CA PRO A 52 -9.41 -12.71 -0.15
C PRO A 52 -8.12 -12.06 -0.68
N ASP A 53 -7.16 -12.87 -1.17
CA ASP A 53 -5.88 -12.39 -1.71
C ASP A 53 -6.06 -11.32 -2.79
N LEU A 54 -7.04 -11.52 -3.69
CA LEU A 54 -7.35 -10.57 -4.76
C LEU A 54 -7.75 -9.19 -4.21
N LEU A 55 -8.55 -9.17 -3.13
CA LEU A 55 -9.01 -7.92 -2.54
C LEU A 55 -7.88 -7.22 -1.78
N LEU A 56 -7.00 -7.98 -1.14
CA LEU A 56 -5.80 -7.47 -0.47
C LEU A 56 -4.86 -6.77 -1.46
N ILE A 57 -4.61 -7.39 -2.62
CA ILE A 57 -3.82 -6.80 -3.70
C ILE A 57 -4.52 -5.55 -4.23
N HIS A 58 -5.83 -5.62 -4.49
CA HIS A 58 -6.58 -4.48 -5.02
C HIS A 58 -6.57 -3.25 -4.08
N LEU A 59 -6.67 -3.48 -2.76
CA LEU A 59 -6.56 -2.40 -1.77
C LEU A 59 -5.16 -1.80 -1.72
N ALA A 60 -4.12 -2.63 -1.81
CA ALA A 60 -2.74 -2.16 -1.87
C ALA A 60 -2.47 -1.36 -3.16
N GLU A 61 -3.08 -1.74 -4.29
CA GLU A 61 -2.94 -1.04 -5.57
C GLU A 61 -3.60 0.34 -5.57
N LEU A 62 -4.81 0.43 -5.02
CA LEU A 62 -5.63 1.65 -5.05
C LEU A 62 -5.14 2.74 -4.08
N LEU A 63 -4.39 2.37 -3.03
CA LEU A 63 -3.84 3.30 -2.02
C LEU A 63 -4.90 4.30 -1.52
N LEU A 64 -6.07 3.77 -1.18
CA LEU A 64 -7.27 4.55 -0.84
C LEU A 64 -7.01 5.38 0.42
N LYS A 65 -7.07 6.71 0.27
CA LYS A 65 -6.94 7.67 1.36
C LYS A 65 -8.26 7.96 2.06
N ASP A 66 -9.36 7.41 1.56
CA ASP A 66 -10.70 7.57 2.10
C ASP A 66 -11.29 6.19 2.45
N PRO A 67 -11.78 5.97 3.69
CA PRO A 67 -12.44 4.73 4.08
C PRO A 67 -13.65 4.36 3.20
N GLN A 68 -14.37 5.35 2.64
CA GLN A 68 -15.52 5.06 1.77
C GLN A 68 -15.11 4.40 0.45
N GLY A 69 -13.90 4.69 -0.04
CA GLY A 69 -13.32 4.01 -1.20
C GLY A 69 -13.17 2.52 -0.96
N ILE A 70 -12.83 2.11 0.27
CA ILE A 70 -12.63 0.68 0.62
C ILE A 70 -13.97 -0.05 0.54
N ARG A 71 -15.04 0.57 1.05
CA ARG A 71 -16.41 0.04 0.98
C ARG A 71 -16.91 -0.09 -0.45
N ALA A 72 -16.62 0.89 -1.30
CA ALA A 72 -17.05 0.89 -2.71
C ALA A 72 -16.35 -0.19 -3.55
N CYS A 73 -15.09 -0.51 -3.25
CA CYS A 73 -14.31 -1.52 -3.98
C CYS A 73 -14.72 -2.96 -3.62
N CYS A 74 -15.28 -3.16 -2.44
CA CYS A 74 -15.72 -4.47 -1.98
C CYS A 74 -17.20 -4.68 -2.34
N LYS A 75 -17.49 -5.36 -3.46
CA LYS A 75 -18.88 -5.64 -3.87
C LYS A 75 -19.63 -6.59 -2.92
N LEU A 76 -18.86 -7.41 -2.20
CA LEU A 76 -19.29 -8.23 -1.07
C LEU A 76 -18.30 -7.91 0.06
N VAL A 77 -18.53 -6.82 0.80
CA VAL A 77 -17.68 -6.51 1.96
C VAL A 77 -17.90 -7.63 2.99
N PRO A 78 -16.87 -8.42 3.34
CA PRO A 78 -17.00 -9.32 4.48
C PRO A 78 -17.30 -8.49 5.72
N GLU A 79 -18.25 -8.90 6.57
CA GLU A 79 -18.63 -8.13 7.78
C GLU A 79 -17.42 -7.76 8.64
N LEU A 80 -16.37 -8.58 8.61
CA LEU A 80 -15.12 -8.37 9.33
C LEU A 80 -14.28 -7.20 8.78
N VAL A 81 -14.33 -6.94 7.48
CA VAL A 81 -13.69 -5.79 6.84
C VAL A 81 -14.46 -4.52 7.16
N GLU A 82 -15.79 -4.60 7.24
CA GLU A 82 -16.61 -3.45 7.63
C GLU A 82 -16.38 -3.05 9.09
N LYS A 83 -16.27 -4.04 9.99
CA LYS A 83 -15.94 -3.81 11.41
C LYS A 83 -14.56 -3.17 11.61
N ASN A 84 -13.59 -3.54 10.79
CA ASN A 84 -12.19 -3.10 10.93
C ASN A 84 -11.76 -2.07 9.87
N LEU A 85 -12.72 -1.45 9.17
CA LEU A 85 -12.47 -0.54 8.05
C LEU A 85 -11.54 0.61 8.43
N GLU A 86 -11.72 1.18 9.61
CA GLU A 86 -10.85 2.26 10.12
C GLU A 86 -9.42 1.79 10.40
N GLU A 87 -9.24 0.57 10.91
CA GLU A 87 -7.91 0.02 11.19
C GLU A 87 -7.16 -0.23 9.88
N ILE A 88 -7.83 -0.83 8.89
CA ILE A 88 -7.29 -1.05 7.54
C ILE A 88 -6.90 0.28 6.90
N HIS A 89 -7.77 1.29 7.00
CA HIS A 89 -7.50 2.63 6.48
C HIS A 89 -6.29 3.28 7.14
N ARG A 90 -6.16 3.19 8.48
CA ARG A 90 -4.98 3.68 9.21
C ARG A 90 -3.70 2.97 8.77
N LEU A 91 -3.74 1.66 8.53
CA LEU A 91 -2.60 0.89 8.02
C LEU A 91 -2.19 1.33 6.61
N LEU A 92 -3.15 1.61 5.73
CA LEU A 92 -2.88 2.15 4.40
C LEU A 92 -2.22 3.53 4.47
N ILE A 93 -2.71 4.44 5.32
CA ILE A 93 -2.07 5.74 5.55
C ILE A 93 -0.63 5.54 6.07
N GLN A 94 -0.45 4.65 7.04
CA GLN A 94 0.87 4.35 7.60
C GLN A 94 1.84 3.80 6.54
N ALA A 95 1.35 2.95 5.62
CA ALA A 95 2.13 2.44 4.51
C ALA A 95 2.48 3.51 3.48
N ILE A 96 1.69 4.58 3.36
CA ILE A 96 2.00 5.72 2.49
C ILE A 96 3.05 6.63 3.15
N GLU A 97 2.94 6.87 4.45
CA GLU A 97 3.84 7.78 5.18
C GLU A 97 5.26 7.23 5.38
N LYS A 98 5.40 5.95 5.75
CA LYS A 98 6.71 5.32 6.04
C LYS A 98 7.71 5.33 4.86
N PRO A 99 7.36 4.91 3.63
CA PRO A 99 8.31 4.86 2.51
C PRO A 99 8.75 6.24 2.02
N LEU A 100 7.97 7.30 2.27
CA LEU A 100 8.37 8.67 1.94
C LEU A 100 9.60 9.12 2.72
N VAL A 101 9.84 8.55 3.92
CA VAL A 101 11.03 8.85 4.73
C VAL A 101 12.25 8.15 4.13
N VAL A 102 12.16 6.85 3.85
CA VAL A 102 13.28 6.06 3.29
C VAL A 102 13.69 6.55 1.92
N LEU A 103 12.72 6.86 1.04
CA LEU A 103 13.00 7.42 -0.29
C LEU A 103 13.59 8.82 -0.21
N ARG A 104 13.14 9.65 0.75
CA ARG A 104 13.76 10.97 1.00
C ARG A 104 15.21 10.84 1.46
N TYR A 105 15.51 9.88 2.34
CA TYR A 105 16.88 9.58 2.75
C TYR A 105 17.74 9.10 1.59
N LEU A 106 17.26 8.15 0.79
CA LEU A 106 18.01 7.65 -0.37
C LEU A 106 18.26 8.75 -1.41
N LEU A 107 17.26 9.60 -1.68
CA LEU A 107 17.44 10.75 -2.57
C LEU A 107 18.42 11.78 -2.02
N PHE A 108 18.38 12.03 -0.72
CA PHE A 108 19.34 12.91 -0.05
C PHE A 108 20.77 12.38 -0.17
N ILE A 109 20.98 11.06 -0.02
CA ILE A 109 22.29 10.43 -0.17
C ILE A 109 22.76 10.51 -1.62
N THR A 110 21.91 10.17 -2.60
CA THR A 110 22.31 10.24 -4.03
C THR A 110 22.65 11.66 -4.47
N ASN A 111 22.00 12.69 -3.92
CA ASN A 111 22.30 14.08 -4.23
C ASN A 111 23.62 14.56 -3.58
N ASN A 112 24.04 13.96 -2.47
CA ASN A 112 25.34 14.27 -1.84
C ASN A 112 26.51 13.51 -2.44
N VAL A 113 26.28 12.34 -3.04
CA VAL A 113 27.34 11.56 -3.72
C VAL A 113 27.67 12.12 -5.12
N ASN A 114 26.77 12.93 -5.68
CA ASN A 114 26.94 13.58 -6.99
C ASN A 114 27.48 15.02 -6.92
N ASN A 115 27.87 15.49 -5.73
CA ASN A 115 28.60 16.75 -5.50
C ASN A 115 30.02 16.43 -4.99
#